data_AF-I0L995-F1
#
_entry.id   AF-I0L995-F1
#
_cell.length_a   1.000
_cell.length_b   1.000
_cell.length_c   1.000
_cell.angle_alpha   90.00
_cell.angle_beta   90.00
_cell.angle_gamma   90.00
#
_symmetry.space_group_name_H-M   'P 1'
#
loop_
_entity.id
_entity.type
_entity.pdbx_description
1 polymer ?
#
loop_
_entity_poly.entity_id
_entity_poly.type
_entity_poly.pdbx_seq_one_letter_code
_entity_poly.pdbx_strand_id
1 'polypeptide(L)'
;MTDLERRYLRLLAAYPADYRRARGAEIVGTYLDLAAPGRRWPSPADAADLLRGGLRQRVRAAGAVDLMPGVRLAATVALLTATTLAGVWVVLELRPAPIAGFGEPTLGPFVSLGIVAWTAWGLAALAHALAPGRWTRRAVALALLLTAALVPAGALTGLPRPPLFVLLPQIGLGLVALGAADRLPASLRAVPLIAAGGAGLLGATLMSRNMFSASYYTWTVVPVLPTAAVVVLALALLLAAGLGLRGDLRGGWALLILLTPVGLLALQPLAGALDTAPVEVVPSWTALAATAVLVALVGPALLPLTLAARSHWARVTQPRRGHLPQ
;
A
#
# COMPACT_ATOMS: atom_id res chain seq x y z
N MET A 1 -9.18 -41.01 7.63
CA MET A 1 -8.98 -39.55 7.47
C MET A 1 -10.32 -38.84 7.38
N THR A 2 -10.53 -37.81 8.20
CA THR A 2 -11.79 -37.04 8.19
C THR A 2 -11.80 -35.97 7.09
N ASP A 3 -12.97 -35.43 6.74
CA ASP A 3 -13.07 -34.31 5.80
C ASP A 3 -12.36 -33.05 6.30
N LEU A 4 -12.41 -32.80 7.61
CA LEU A 4 -11.75 -31.68 8.27
C LEU A 4 -10.22 -31.80 8.16
N GLU A 5 -9.68 -32.98 8.44
CA GLU A 5 -8.25 -33.30 8.33
C GLU A 5 -7.74 -33.07 6.89
N ARG A 6 -8.48 -33.54 5.87
CA ARG A 6 -8.14 -33.28 4.46
C ARG A 6 -8.06 -31.78 4.14
N ARG A 7 -8.95 -30.96 4.71
CA ARG A 7 -8.94 -29.51 4.50
C ARG A 7 -7.74 -28.84 5.18
N TYR A 8 -7.39 -29.25 6.39
CA TYR A 8 -6.18 -28.77 7.06
C TYR A 8 -4.89 -29.16 6.31
N LEU A 9 -4.82 -30.39 5.77
CA LEU A 9 -3.69 -30.81 4.94
C LEU A 9 -3.55 -29.99 3.65
N ARG A 10 -4.65 -29.54 3.04
CA ARG A 10 -4.59 -28.61 1.89
C ARG A 10 -4.03 -27.25 2.31
N LEU A 11 -4.44 -26.72 3.46
CA LEU A 11 -3.93 -25.45 4.00
C LEU A 11 -2.43 -25.55 4.32
N LEU A 12 -1.94 -26.72 4.74
CA LEU A 12 -0.52 -26.95 4.94
C LEU A 12 0.32 -26.72 3.68
N ALA A 13 -0.23 -26.73 2.46
CA ALA A 13 0.51 -26.38 1.24
C ALA A 13 1.22 -25.01 1.32
N ALA A 14 0.75 -24.11 2.19
CA ALA A 14 1.43 -22.84 2.50
C ALA A 14 2.81 -23.02 3.15
N TYR A 15 3.10 -24.14 3.81
CA TYR A 15 4.41 -24.43 4.40
C TYR A 15 5.42 -24.98 3.36
N PRO A 16 6.74 -24.82 3.57
CA PRO A 16 7.77 -25.49 2.77
C PRO A 16 7.63 -27.02 2.80
N ALA A 17 7.98 -27.70 1.70
CA ALA A 17 7.80 -29.16 1.56
C ALA A 17 8.51 -29.95 2.67
N ASP A 18 9.75 -29.61 2.99
CA ASP A 18 10.53 -30.30 4.04
C ASP A 18 9.93 -30.11 5.42
N TYR A 19 9.42 -28.91 5.70
CA TYR A 19 8.77 -28.60 6.97
C TYR A 19 7.44 -29.36 7.12
N ARG A 20 6.64 -29.47 6.05
CA ARG A 20 5.42 -30.28 6.04
C ARG A 20 5.72 -31.75 6.29
N ARG A 21 6.78 -32.29 5.69
CA ARG A 21 7.19 -33.69 5.90
C ARG A 21 7.61 -33.94 7.36
N ALA A 22 8.32 -33.01 7.98
CA ALA A 22 8.82 -33.17 9.35
C ALA A 22 7.77 -32.88 10.44
N ARG A 23 6.92 -31.86 10.25
CA ARG A 23 6.03 -31.32 11.30
C ARG A 23 4.55 -31.28 10.92
N GLY A 24 4.18 -31.69 9.71
CA GLY A 24 2.82 -31.53 9.19
C GLY A 24 1.77 -32.32 9.97
N ALA A 25 2.08 -33.56 10.36
CA ALA A 25 1.18 -34.41 11.15
C ALA A 25 0.93 -33.82 12.55
N GLU A 26 1.98 -33.33 13.22
CA GLU A 26 1.90 -32.67 14.52
C GLU A 26 0.99 -31.42 14.45
N ILE A 27 1.22 -30.55 13.46
CA ILE A 27 0.44 -29.32 13.28
C ILE A 27 -1.04 -29.64 13.05
N VAL A 28 -1.35 -30.57 12.14
CA VAL A 28 -2.74 -30.95 11.86
C VAL A 28 -3.40 -31.59 13.09
N GLY A 29 -2.67 -32.45 13.81
CA GLY A 29 -3.13 -33.05 15.06
C GLY A 29 -3.57 -31.97 16.06
N THR A 30 -2.74 -30.95 16.30
CA THR A 30 -3.08 -29.85 17.21
C THR A 30 -4.37 -29.13 16.82
N TYR A 31 -4.62 -28.85 15.54
CA TYR A 31 -5.87 -28.20 15.12
C TYR A 31 -7.09 -29.12 15.16
N LEU A 32 -6.90 -30.44 15.01
CA LEU A 32 -7.97 -31.42 15.19
C LEU A 32 -8.35 -31.57 16.66
N ASP A 33 -7.36 -31.56 17.57
CA ASP A 33 -7.58 -31.64 19.01
C ASP A 33 -8.33 -30.40 19.56
N LEU A 34 -8.10 -29.23 18.95
CA LEU A 34 -8.79 -27.99 19.30
C LEU A 34 -10.16 -27.82 18.61
N ALA A 35 -10.50 -28.67 17.64
CA ALA A 35 -11.74 -28.54 16.90
C ALA A 35 -12.94 -29.07 17.71
N ALA A 36 -14.03 -28.29 17.76
CA ALA A 36 -15.27 -28.74 18.38
C ALA A 36 -15.80 -30.04 17.71
N PRO A 37 -16.44 -30.95 18.48
CA PRO A 37 -17.02 -32.17 17.93
C PRO A 37 -17.99 -31.89 16.77
N GLY A 38 -17.89 -32.68 15.70
CA GLY A 38 -18.77 -32.56 14.52
C GLY A 38 -18.41 -31.45 13.53
N ARG A 39 -17.30 -30.72 13.74
CA ARG A 39 -16.86 -29.67 12.81
C ARG A 39 -16.38 -30.25 11.48
N ARG A 40 -16.97 -29.79 10.37
CA ARG A 40 -16.64 -30.25 9.00
C ARG A 40 -15.68 -29.34 8.23
N TRP A 41 -15.47 -28.12 8.72
CA TRP A 41 -14.67 -27.08 8.06
C TRP A 41 -13.75 -26.36 9.06
N PRO A 42 -12.50 -26.04 8.67
CA PRO A 42 -11.62 -25.19 9.46
C PRO A 42 -12.30 -23.87 9.79
N SER A 43 -12.09 -23.33 11.00
CA SER A 43 -12.56 -21.98 11.25
C SER A 43 -11.79 -20.98 10.39
N PRO A 44 -12.38 -19.82 10.03
CA PRO A 44 -11.66 -18.76 9.33
C PRO A 44 -10.39 -18.31 10.07
N ALA A 45 -10.42 -18.35 11.40
CA ALA A 45 -9.27 -18.02 12.24
C ALA A 45 -8.15 -19.05 12.10
N ASP A 46 -8.48 -20.36 12.16
CA ASP A 46 -7.50 -21.45 12.00
C ASP A 46 -6.88 -21.44 10.60
N ALA A 47 -7.70 -21.21 9.58
CA ALA A 47 -7.23 -21.11 8.21
C ALA A 47 -6.27 -19.91 8.04
N ALA A 48 -6.63 -18.74 8.58
CA ALA A 48 -5.77 -17.56 8.53
C ALA A 48 -4.45 -17.76 9.29
N ASP A 49 -4.49 -18.44 10.43
CA ASP A 49 -3.32 -18.74 11.25
C ASP A 49 -2.36 -19.72 10.54
N LEU A 50 -2.89 -20.81 9.98
CA LEU A 50 -2.11 -21.77 9.18
C LEU A 50 -1.45 -21.14 7.96
N LEU A 51 -2.20 -20.34 7.19
CA LEU A 51 -1.68 -19.66 6.01
C LEU A 51 -0.59 -18.65 6.40
N ARG A 52 -0.80 -17.89 7.47
CA ARG A 52 0.20 -16.93 7.99
C ARG A 52 1.46 -17.64 8.48
N GLY A 53 1.31 -18.72 9.24
CA GLY A 53 2.41 -19.54 9.73
C GLY A 53 3.23 -20.15 8.59
N GLY A 54 2.55 -20.73 7.60
CA GLY A 54 3.18 -21.34 6.43
C GLY A 54 3.92 -20.34 5.56
N LEU A 55 3.29 -19.20 5.25
CA LEU A 55 3.92 -18.13 4.47
C LEU A 55 5.15 -17.57 5.20
N ARG A 56 5.05 -17.34 6.52
CA ARG A 56 6.19 -16.90 7.34
C ARG A 56 7.34 -17.90 7.27
N GLN A 57 7.05 -19.20 7.30
CA GLN A 57 8.07 -20.22 7.20
C GLN A 57 8.70 -20.32 5.81
N ARG A 58 7.93 -20.07 4.73
CA ARG A 58 8.49 -19.93 3.37
C ARG A 58 9.42 -18.72 3.23
N VAL A 59 9.02 -17.57 3.77
CA VAL A 59 9.85 -16.36 3.77
C VAL A 59 11.16 -16.60 4.53
N ARG A 60 11.10 -17.29 5.67
CA ARG A 60 12.30 -17.70 6.41
C ARG A 60 13.18 -18.67 5.63
N ALA A 61 12.59 -19.68 5.00
CA ALA A 61 13.31 -20.64 4.16
C ALA A 61 13.96 -19.98 2.93
N ALA A 62 13.38 -18.88 2.43
CA ALA A 62 13.95 -18.07 1.35
C ALA A 62 15.03 -17.06 1.84
N GLY A 63 15.40 -17.08 3.13
CA GLY A 63 16.39 -16.15 3.70
C GLY A 63 15.92 -14.70 3.73
N ALA A 64 14.61 -14.46 3.73
CA ALA A 64 14.00 -13.12 3.67
C ALA A 64 13.41 -12.69 5.03
N VAL A 65 14.14 -12.94 6.12
CA VAL A 65 13.68 -12.64 7.49
C VAL A 65 13.38 -11.14 7.68
N ASP A 66 14.09 -10.28 6.94
CA ASP A 66 13.94 -8.82 6.97
C ASP A 66 12.75 -8.28 6.15
N LEU A 67 12.02 -9.15 5.44
CA LEU A 67 10.86 -8.74 4.64
C LEU A 67 9.79 -8.09 5.51
N MET A 68 9.46 -8.69 6.66
CA MET A 68 8.39 -8.15 7.54
C MET A 68 8.78 -6.79 8.17
N PRO A 69 10.02 -6.59 8.67
CA PRO A 69 10.52 -5.26 8.96
C PRO A 69 10.45 -4.28 7.77
N GLY A 70 10.79 -4.73 6.57
CA GLY A 70 10.70 -3.91 5.35
C GLY A 70 9.27 -3.50 5.00
N VAL A 71 8.30 -4.40 5.12
CA VAL A 71 6.86 -4.11 4.96
C VAL A 71 6.42 -3.02 5.94
N ARG A 72 6.84 -3.11 7.20
CA ARG A 72 6.50 -2.12 8.23
C ARG A 72 7.11 -0.75 7.94
N LEU A 73 8.34 -0.72 7.44
CA LEU A 73 9.01 0.50 7.02
C LEU A 73 8.28 1.15 5.83
N ALA A 74 7.99 0.38 4.79
CA ALA A 74 7.21 0.83 3.63
C ALA A 74 5.82 1.34 4.04
N ALA A 75 5.12 0.62 4.92
CA ALA A 75 3.81 1.01 5.42
C ALA A 75 3.83 2.33 6.21
N THR A 76 4.90 2.61 6.94
CA THR A 76 5.07 3.88 7.67
C THR A 76 5.25 5.04 6.70
N VAL A 77 6.12 4.87 5.69
CA VAL A 77 6.31 5.86 4.62
C VAL A 77 5.00 6.07 3.85
N ALA A 78 4.30 5.00 3.49
CA ALA A 78 3.05 5.08 2.74
C ALA A 78 1.93 5.78 3.52
N LEU A 79 1.80 5.51 4.83
CA LEU A 79 0.85 6.21 5.70
C LEU A 79 1.17 7.71 5.79
N LEU A 80 2.45 8.06 5.97
CA LEU A 80 2.89 9.44 6.02
C LEU A 80 2.57 10.16 4.71
N THR A 81 2.89 9.56 3.56
CA THR A 81 2.60 10.14 2.25
C THR A 81 1.09 10.28 2.02
N ALA A 82 0.29 9.25 2.29
CA ALA A 82 -1.16 9.27 2.09
C ALA A 82 -1.84 10.37 2.91
N THR A 83 -1.42 10.54 4.16
CA THR A 83 -1.99 11.57 5.06
C THR A 83 -1.51 12.97 4.71
N THR A 84 -0.25 13.12 4.30
CA THR A 84 0.30 14.39 3.78
C THR A 84 -0.46 14.85 2.53
N LEU A 85 -0.66 13.95 1.56
CA LEU A 85 -1.43 14.23 0.35
C LEU A 85 -2.87 14.57 0.68
N ALA A 86 -3.53 13.82 1.57
CA ALA A 86 -4.89 14.14 2.01
C ALA A 86 -5.00 15.56 2.60
N GLY A 87 -3.99 16.03 3.34
CA GLY A 87 -3.93 17.42 3.82
C GLY A 87 -3.96 18.45 2.69
N VAL A 88 -3.19 18.22 1.62
CA VAL A 88 -3.22 19.06 0.41
C VAL A 88 -4.60 18.99 -0.25
N TRP A 89 -5.18 17.80 -0.38
CA TRP A 89 -6.47 17.59 -1.05
C TRP A 89 -7.64 18.22 -0.31
N VAL A 90 -7.65 18.24 1.03
CA VAL A 90 -8.67 18.98 1.80
C VAL A 90 -8.69 20.45 1.41
N VAL A 91 -7.52 21.07 1.23
CA VAL A 91 -7.44 22.46 0.80
C VAL A 91 -8.00 22.63 -0.60
N LEU A 92 -7.73 21.69 -1.51
CA LEU A 92 -8.27 21.73 -2.86
C LEU A 92 -9.79 21.60 -2.90
N GLU A 93 -10.36 20.72 -2.07
CA GLU A 93 -11.82 20.58 -1.97
C GLU A 93 -12.50 21.90 -1.55
N LEU A 94 -11.82 22.73 -0.76
CA LEU A 94 -12.33 24.01 -0.28
C LEU A 94 -12.16 25.17 -1.28
N ARG A 95 -11.58 24.90 -2.47
CA ARG A 95 -11.29 25.91 -3.50
C ARG A 95 -12.12 25.61 -4.75
N PRO A 96 -13.39 26.03 -4.82
CA PRO A 96 -14.20 25.85 -6.02
C PRO A 96 -13.51 26.48 -7.23
N ALA A 97 -13.39 25.71 -8.31
CA ALA A 97 -12.86 26.21 -9.57
C ALA A 97 -13.81 27.28 -10.15
N PRO A 98 -13.33 28.29 -10.89
CA PRO A 98 -14.18 29.22 -11.64
C PRO A 98 -15.07 28.52 -12.68
N ILE A 99 -14.77 27.27 -13.03
CA ILE A 99 -15.57 26.40 -13.89
C ILE A 99 -16.95 26.09 -13.27
N ALA A 100 -17.14 26.34 -11.96
CA ALA A 100 -18.47 26.35 -11.34
C ALA A 100 -19.45 27.35 -12.00
N GLY A 101 -18.96 28.27 -12.86
CA GLY A 101 -19.80 29.08 -13.74
C GLY A 101 -20.55 28.31 -14.84
N PHE A 102 -20.24 27.04 -15.08
CA PHE A 102 -20.91 26.18 -16.08
C PHE A 102 -22.00 25.25 -15.49
N GLY A 103 -22.41 25.44 -14.23
CA GLY A 103 -23.52 24.69 -13.63
C GLY A 103 -23.20 23.24 -13.23
N GLU A 104 -21.92 22.89 -13.11
CA GLU A 104 -21.49 21.58 -12.59
C GLU A 104 -21.94 21.39 -11.12
N PRO A 105 -22.58 20.27 -10.77
CA PRO A 105 -23.05 20.02 -9.42
C PRO A 105 -21.87 19.90 -8.46
N THR A 106 -21.94 20.58 -7.31
CA THR A 106 -20.92 20.53 -6.25
C THR A 106 -21.49 19.87 -5.00
N LEU A 107 -20.62 19.37 -4.11
CA LEU A 107 -21.03 18.86 -2.81
C LEU A 107 -21.00 20.00 -1.78
N GLY A 108 -22.00 20.87 -1.82
CA GLY A 108 -22.08 22.01 -0.91
C GLY A 108 -20.85 22.95 -1.06
N PRO A 109 -20.06 23.19 0.01
CA PRO A 109 -18.86 24.02 -0.10
C PRO A 109 -17.67 23.31 -0.75
N PHE A 110 -17.80 22.02 -1.07
CA PHE A 110 -16.71 21.19 -1.57
C PHE A 110 -16.81 20.93 -3.07
N VAL A 111 -15.65 20.88 -3.73
CA VAL A 111 -15.52 20.59 -5.15
C VAL A 111 -16.08 19.21 -5.50
N SER A 112 -15.92 18.21 -4.63
CA SER A 112 -16.25 16.82 -4.95
C SER A 112 -16.58 15.95 -3.72
N LEU A 113 -17.02 14.72 -3.99
CA LEU A 113 -17.13 13.66 -2.97
C LEU A 113 -15.78 13.32 -2.29
N GLY A 114 -14.66 13.77 -2.87
CA GLY A 114 -13.31 13.52 -2.38
C GLY A 114 -13.09 13.93 -0.93
N ILE A 115 -13.77 14.98 -0.45
CA ILE A 115 -13.65 15.45 0.94
C ILE A 115 -13.91 14.33 1.96
N VAL A 116 -14.81 13.39 1.66
CA VAL A 116 -15.12 12.24 2.52
C VAL A 116 -13.89 11.34 2.68
N ALA A 117 -13.15 11.09 1.61
CA ALA A 117 -11.92 10.30 1.68
C ALA A 117 -10.80 11.06 2.40
N TRP A 118 -10.60 12.35 2.08
CA TRP A 118 -9.49 13.12 2.65
C TRP A 118 -9.63 13.36 4.16
N THR A 119 -10.86 13.61 4.61
CA THR A 119 -11.17 13.68 6.05
C THR A 119 -10.96 12.34 6.74
N ALA A 120 -11.35 11.22 6.11
CA ALA A 120 -11.09 9.88 6.65
C ALA A 120 -9.59 9.58 6.78
N TRP A 121 -8.76 10.03 5.84
CA TRP A 121 -7.30 9.94 5.95
C TRP A 121 -6.73 10.81 7.08
N GLY A 122 -7.27 12.02 7.28
CA GLY A 122 -6.93 12.85 8.44
C GLY A 122 -7.29 12.19 9.77
N LEU A 123 -8.48 11.55 9.85
CA LEU A 123 -8.89 10.76 11.00
C LEU A 123 -8.00 9.52 11.21
N ALA A 124 -7.49 8.90 10.14
CA ALA A 124 -6.52 7.82 10.24
C ALA A 124 -5.17 8.31 10.82
N ALA A 125 -4.72 9.51 10.45
CA ALA A 125 -3.55 10.15 11.06
C ALA A 125 -3.76 10.43 12.55
N LEU A 126 -4.94 10.95 12.91
CA LEU A 126 -5.31 11.20 14.31
C LEU A 126 -5.39 9.89 15.11
N ALA A 127 -6.02 8.85 14.56
CA ALA A 127 -6.08 7.52 15.18
C ALA A 127 -4.68 6.92 15.36
N HIS A 128 -3.76 7.15 14.42
CA HIS A 128 -2.37 6.75 14.57
C HIS A 128 -1.66 7.47 15.73
N ALA A 129 -1.90 8.77 15.88
CA ALA A 129 -1.33 9.56 16.95
C ALA A 129 -1.84 9.14 18.35
N LEU A 130 -3.16 8.95 18.48
CA LEU A 130 -3.81 8.73 19.78
C LEU A 130 -3.90 7.26 20.19
N ALA A 131 -4.16 6.36 19.23
CA ALA A 131 -4.48 4.96 19.51
C ALA A 131 -3.82 4.02 18.48
N PRO A 132 -2.48 3.90 18.49
CA PRO A 132 -1.76 3.10 17.50
C PRO A 132 -2.18 1.63 17.54
N GLY A 133 -2.06 0.97 16.39
CA GLY A 133 -2.28 -0.45 16.24
C GLY A 133 -3.62 -0.79 15.58
N ARG A 134 -4.47 -1.55 16.27
CA ARG A 134 -5.73 -2.04 15.68
C ARG A 134 -6.66 -0.91 15.20
N TRP A 135 -6.68 0.21 15.90
CA TRP A 135 -7.51 1.36 15.54
C TRP A 135 -6.95 2.10 14.33
N THR A 136 -5.62 2.29 14.27
CA THR A 136 -4.97 2.79 13.05
C THR A 136 -5.32 1.93 11.84
N ARG A 137 -5.19 0.60 11.95
CA ARG A 137 -5.48 -0.29 10.83
C ARG A 137 -6.94 -0.22 10.39
N ARG A 138 -7.88 -0.14 11.34
CA ARG A 138 -9.30 0.05 11.04
C ARG A 138 -9.58 1.39 10.37
N ALA A 139 -8.96 2.47 10.85
CA ALA A 139 -9.10 3.80 10.26
C ALA A 139 -8.51 3.88 8.85
N VAL A 140 -7.32 3.31 8.63
CA VAL A 140 -6.70 3.18 7.30
C VAL A 140 -7.57 2.33 6.37
N ALA A 141 -8.10 1.19 6.85
CA ALA A 141 -9.00 0.35 6.06
C ALA A 141 -10.29 1.09 5.69
N LEU A 142 -10.88 1.84 6.61
CA LEU A 142 -12.06 2.66 6.35
C LEU A 142 -11.76 3.77 5.33
N ALA A 143 -10.66 4.51 5.51
CA ALA A 143 -10.25 5.55 4.57
C ALA A 143 -9.99 4.98 3.16
N LEU A 144 -9.36 3.81 3.07
CA LEU A 144 -9.13 3.09 1.82
C LEU A 144 -10.46 2.68 1.15
N LEU A 145 -11.39 2.10 1.92
CA LEU A 145 -12.71 1.69 1.42
C LEU A 145 -13.52 2.90 0.95
N LEU A 146 -13.51 4.00 1.70
CA LEU A 146 -14.17 5.24 1.31
C LEU A 146 -13.56 5.81 0.04
N THR A 147 -12.23 5.82 -0.08
CA THR A 147 -11.52 6.27 -1.29
C THR A 147 -11.93 5.44 -2.52
N ALA A 148 -11.99 4.11 -2.39
CA ALA A 148 -12.42 3.23 -3.47
C ALA A 148 -13.91 3.39 -3.80
N ALA A 149 -14.76 3.61 -2.79
CA ALA A 149 -16.20 3.80 -2.95
C ALA A 149 -16.57 5.12 -3.65
N LEU A 150 -15.66 6.10 -3.72
CA LEU A 150 -15.90 7.34 -4.48
C LEU A 150 -16.20 7.08 -5.96
N VAL A 151 -15.63 6.02 -6.56
CA VAL A 151 -15.86 5.67 -7.97
C VAL A 151 -17.32 5.29 -8.24
N PRO A 152 -17.88 4.24 -7.59
CA PRO A 152 -19.29 3.92 -7.75
C PRO A 152 -20.21 5.00 -7.17
N ALA A 153 -19.85 5.68 -6.08
CA ALA A 153 -20.67 6.75 -5.51
C ALA A 153 -20.85 7.93 -6.48
N GLY A 154 -19.79 8.38 -7.16
CA GLY A 154 -19.88 9.40 -8.19
C GLY A 154 -20.76 8.96 -9.37
N ALA A 155 -20.65 7.69 -9.78
CA ALA A 155 -21.50 7.14 -10.85
C ALA A 155 -22.98 7.07 -10.49
N LEU A 156 -23.31 6.73 -9.23
CA LEU A 156 -24.69 6.61 -8.75
C LEU A 156 -25.34 7.95 -8.42
N THR A 157 -24.57 8.93 -7.95
CA THR A 157 -25.08 10.24 -7.51
C THR A 157 -24.99 11.31 -8.58
N GLY A 158 -24.17 11.12 -9.61
CA GLY A 158 -23.82 12.15 -10.59
C GLY A 158 -22.94 13.26 -10.02
N LEU A 159 -22.53 13.18 -8.74
CA LEU A 159 -21.66 14.17 -8.12
C LEU A 159 -20.20 13.97 -8.58
N PRO A 160 -19.44 15.07 -8.70
CA PRO A 160 -18.04 15.00 -9.07
C PRO A 160 -17.25 14.20 -8.03
N ARG A 161 -16.24 13.49 -8.53
CA ARG A 161 -15.27 12.74 -7.73
C ARG A 161 -13.85 13.03 -8.22
N PRO A 162 -12.83 12.94 -7.38
CA PRO A 162 -11.46 13.07 -7.83
C PRO A 162 -11.16 12.09 -8.99
N PRO A 163 -10.31 12.49 -9.94
CA PRO A 163 -9.98 11.66 -11.08
C PRO A 163 -9.20 10.43 -10.64
N LEU A 164 -9.24 9.38 -11.46
CA LEU A 164 -8.64 8.09 -11.09
C LEU A 164 -7.13 8.18 -10.87
N PHE A 165 -6.43 9.08 -11.56
CA PHE A 165 -5.00 9.30 -11.35
C PHE A 165 -4.68 9.94 -9.98
N VAL A 166 -5.65 10.46 -9.24
CA VAL A 166 -5.51 10.88 -7.83
C VAL A 166 -5.93 9.77 -6.87
N LEU A 167 -7.00 9.04 -7.20
CA LEU A 167 -7.52 7.97 -6.36
C LEU A 167 -6.62 6.73 -6.35
N LEU A 168 -6.07 6.31 -7.50
CA LEU A 168 -5.24 5.11 -7.63
C LEU A 168 -3.95 5.18 -6.79
N PRO A 169 -3.15 6.27 -6.82
CA PRO A 169 -1.99 6.39 -5.94
C PRO A 169 -2.38 6.36 -4.46
N GLN A 170 -3.47 7.02 -4.08
CA GLN A 170 -3.95 7.00 -2.70
C GLN A 170 -4.35 5.58 -2.26
N ILE A 171 -5.03 4.83 -3.12
CA ILE A 171 -5.37 3.42 -2.90
C ILE A 171 -4.11 2.57 -2.76
N GLY A 172 -3.14 2.74 -3.65
CA GLY A 172 -1.85 2.04 -3.61
C GLY A 172 -1.08 2.30 -2.30
N LEU A 173 -1.00 3.55 -1.89
CA LEU A 173 -0.41 3.94 -0.59
C LEU A 173 -1.19 3.33 0.57
N GLY A 174 -2.53 3.37 0.52
CA GLY A 174 -3.38 2.83 1.58
C GLY A 174 -3.27 1.32 1.77
N LEU A 175 -3.17 0.56 0.68
CA LEU A 175 -2.92 -0.88 0.71
C LEU A 175 -1.59 -1.20 1.41
N VAL A 176 -0.55 -0.44 1.12
CA VAL A 176 0.76 -0.58 1.79
C VAL A 176 0.67 -0.15 3.26
N ALA A 177 -0.04 0.95 3.56
CA ALA A 177 -0.21 1.49 4.91
C ALA A 177 -0.94 0.55 5.88
N LEU A 178 -1.73 -0.43 5.39
CA LEU A 178 -2.32 -1.48 6.25
C LEU A 178 -1.27 -2.31 7.00
N GLY A 179 -0.03 -2.35 6.50
CA GLY A 179 1.11 -2.99 7.16
C GLY A 179 1.77 -2.17 8.27
N ALA A 180 1.24 -0.98 8.60
CA ALA A 180 1.87 -0.05 9.52
C ALA A 180 2.11 -0.68 10.90
N ALA A 181 3.26 -0.37 11.49
CA ALA A 181 3.68 -0.93 12.76
C ALA A 181 2.99 -0.27 13.94
N ASP A 182 2.64 -1.08 14.94
CA ASP A 182 1.96 -0.61 16.16
C ASP A 182 2.94 0.00 17.19
N ARG A 183 4.24 0.08 16.87
CA ARG A 183 5.33 0.29 17.85
C ARG A 183 6.23 1.50 17.56
N LEU A 184 5.71 2.56 16.96
CA LEU A 184 6.49 3.80 16.88
C LEU A 184 6.61 4.46 18.27
N PRO A 185 7.77 5.05 18.61
CA PRO A 185 7.94 5.81 19.84
C PRO A 185 6.94 6.96 19.87
N ALA A 186 6.48 7.34 21.07
CA ALA A 186 5.38 8.30 21.24
C ALA A 186 5.61 9.63 20.50
N SER A 187 6.85 10.12 20.47
CA SER A 187 7.24 11.33 19.75
C SER A 187 7.02 11.27 18.24
N LEU A 188 7.09 10.09 17.63
CA LEU A 188 6.93 9.91 16.19
C LEU A 188 5.49 9.60 15.76
N ARG A 189 4.58 9.34 16.71
CA ARG A 189 3.18 8.99 16.38
C ARG A 189 2.38 10.15 15.81
N ALA A 190 2.73 11.38 16.21
CA ALA A 190 2.08 12.58 15.71
C ALA A 190 2.58 13.02 14.33
N VAL A 191 3.67 12.44 13.82
CA VAL A 191 4.31 12.88 12.57
C VAL A 191 3.35 12.87 11.37
N PRO A 192 2.54 11.82 11.12
CA PRO A 192 1.56 11.85 10.02
C PRO A 192 0.52 12.97 10.15
N LEU A 193 0.07 13.25 11.38
CA LEU A 193 -0.92 14.30 11.63
C LEU A 193 -0.31 15.70 11.42
N ILE A 194 0.92 15.91 11.93
CA ILE A 194 1.66 17.16 11.76
C ILE A 194 1.98 17.39 10.28
N ALA A 195 2.42 16.35 9.56
CA ALA A 195 2.72 16.44 8.14
C ALA A 195 1.46 16.74 7.31
N ALA A 196 0.32 16.12 7.62
CA ALA A 196 -0.96 16.43 7.00
C ALA A 196 -1.39 17.89 7.22
N GLY A 197 -1.32 18.36 8.47
CA GLY A 197 -1.65 19.75 8.81
C GLY A 197 -0.70 20.76 8.17
N GLY A 198 0.61 20.49 8.20
CA GLY A 198 1.64 21.32 7.59
C GLY A 198 1.50 21.38 6.07
N ALA A 199 1.25 20.25 5.40
CA ALA A 199 1.01 20.23 3.96
C ALA A 199 -0.28 20.96 3.57
N GLY A 200 -1.34 20.85 4.37
CA GLY A 200 -2.54 21.66 4.21
C GLY A 200 -2.25 23.16 4.37
N LEU A 201 -1.50 23.57 5.39
CA LEU A 201 -1.15 24.98 5.59
C LEU A 201 -0.28 25.53 4.46
N LEU A 202 0.73 24.77 4.02
CA LEU A 202 1.58 25.12 2.88
C LEU A 202 0.77 25.19 1.59
N GLY A 203 -0.14 24.23 1.37
CA GLY A 203 -1.09 24.26 0.25
C GLY A 203 -1.97 25.51 0.28
N ALA A 204 -2.47 25.90 1.45
CA ALA A 204 -3.32 27.07 1.60
C ALA A 204 -2.59 28.42 1.37
N THR A 205 -1.28 28.46 1.59
CA THR A 205 -0.44 29.68 1.57
C THR A 205 0.37 29.85 0.29
N LEU A 206 1.03 28.78 -0.17
CA LEU A 206 1.92 28.83 -1.34
C LEU A 206 1.18 28.67 -2.67
N MET A 207 0.00 28.04 -2.67
CA MET A 207 -0.77 27.84 -3.89
C MET A 207 -1.63 29.08 -4.14
N SER A 208 -1.23 29.90 -5.11
CA SER A 208 -2.02 31.07 -5.50
C SER A 208 -3.41 30.64 -5.97
N ARG A 209 -4.45 31.43 -5.68
CA ARG A 209 -5.83 31.18 -6.15
C ARG A 209 -5.92 30.95 -7.66
N ASN A 210 -4.98 31.52 -8.43
CA ASN A 210 -4.93 31.44 -9.89
C ASN A 210 -4.08 30.26 -10.41
N MET A 211 -3.04 29.83 -9.69
CA MET A 211 -2.34 28.57 -10.01
C MET A 211 -3.25 27.36 -9.78
N PHE A 212 -4.30 27.48 -8.97
CA PHE A 212 -5.21 26.38 -8.64
C PHE A 212 -6.69 26.71 -8.92
N SER A 213 -6.98 27.71 -9.76
CA SER A 213 -8.31 27.89 -10.34
C SER A 213 -8.73 26.67 -11.19
N ALA A 214 -7.76 25.84 -11.52
CA ALA A 214 -7.88 24.55 -12.13
C ALA A 214 -8.08 23.47 -11.02
N SER A 215 -9.30 22.92 -10.95
CA SER A 215 -9.69 21.76 -10.15
C SER A 215 -8.77 20.53 -10.36
N TYR A 216 -9.00 19.43 -9.63
CA TYR A 216 -8.42 18.10 -9.88
C TYR A 216 -8.39 17.69 -11.36
N TYR A 217 -9.28 18.26 -12.16
CA TYR A 217 -9.53 17.97 -13.57
C TYR A 217 -8.67 18.76 -14.57
N THR A 218 -7.70 19.55 -14.09
CA THR A 218 -6.99 20.52 -14.93
C THR A 218 -5.49 20.55 -14.64
N TRP A 219 -4.74 21.12 -15.58
CA TRP A 219 -3.27 21.08 -15.72
C TRP A 219 -2.42 21.47 -14.51
N THR A 220 -2.97 22.10 -13.48
CA THR A 220 -2.16 22.71 -12.42
C THR A 220 -1.93 21.80 -11.20
N VAL A 221 -2.65 20.68 -11.09
CA VAL A 221 -2.36 19.63 -10.09
C VAL A 221 -1.18 18.74 -10.50
N VAL A 222 -0.72 18.88 -11.75
CA VAL A 222 0.30 18.07 -12.41
C VAL A 222 1.62 17.93 -11.63
N PRO A 223 2.15 18.91 -10.87
CA PRO A 223 3.42 18.70 -10.17
C PRO A 223 3.29 18.01 -8.80
N VAL A 224 2.13 18.00 -8.13
CA VAL A 224 2.04 17.52 -6.74
C VAL A 224 2.31 16.01 -6.64
N LEU A 225 1.64 15.20 -7.47
CA LEU A 225 1.79 13.74 -7.45
C LEU A 225 3.20 13.29 -7.89
N PRO A 226 3.78 13.79 -9.01
CA PRO A 226 5.15 13.46 -9.38
C PRO A 226 6.19 13.94 -8.37
N THR A 227 6.01 15.12 -7.77
CA THR A 227 6.92 15.58 -6.70
C THR A 227 6.87 14.65 -5.51
N ALA A 228 5.68 14.22 -5.09
CA ALA A 228 5.53 13.20 -4.04
C ALA A 228 6.19 11.87 -4.45
N ALA A 229 6.09 11.46 -5.71
CA ALA A 229 6.75 10.27 -6.23
C ALA A 229 8.28 10.36 -6.07
N VAL A 230 8.88 11.48 -6.48
CA VAL A 230 10.32 11.73 -6.37
C VAL A 230 10.76 11.73 -4.90
N VAL A 231 10.04 12.42 -4.02
CA VAL A 231 10.36 12.46 -2.58
C VAL A 231 10.29 11.07 -1.96
N VAL A 232 9.24 10.31 -2.24
CA VAL A 232 9.08 8.94 -1.70
C VAL A 232 10.15 8.01 -2.26
N LEU A 233 10.47 8.10 -3.55
CA LEU A 233 11.53 7.29 -4.17
C LEU A 233 12.89 7.62 -3.58
N ALA A 234 13.24 8.90 -3.46
CA ALA A 234 14.49 9.35 -2.86
C ALA A 234 14.62 8.87 -1.41
N LEU A 235 13.55 9.01 -0.61
CA LEU A 235 13.51 8.51 0.76
C LEU A 235 13.69 6.98 0.80
N ALA A 236 12.99 6.24 -0.06
CA ALA A 236 13.11 4.78 -0.12
C ALA A 236 14.52 4.33 -0.51
N LEU A 237 15.16 5.01 -1.47
CA LEU A 237 16.54 4.76 -1.88
C LEU A 237 17.54 5.07 -0.76
N LEU A 238 17.38 6.20 -0.06
CA LEU A 238 18.23 6.56 1.07
C LEU A 238 18.09 5.57 2.23
N LEU A 239 16.86 5.13 2.54
CA LEU A 239 16.61 4.07 3.53
C LEU A 239 17.24 2.75 3.09
N ALA A 240 17.12 2.36 1.83
CA ALA A 240 17.72 1.15 1.29
C ALA A 240 19.26 1.19 1.35
N ALA A 241 19.87 2.29 0.92
CA ALA A 241 21.32 2.47 0.95
C ALA A 241 21.84 2.53 2.39
N GLY A 242 21.25 3.38 3.24
CA GLY A 242 21.71 3.57 4.62
C GLY A 242 21.60 2.32 5.50
N LEU A 243 20.55 1.52 5.29
CA LEU A 243 20.39 0.23 5.96
C LEU A 243 21.26 -0.87 5.33
N GLY A 244 21.41 -0.86 4.01
CA GLY A 244 22.28 -1.77 3.28
C GLY A 244 23.75 -1.63 3.68
N LEU A 245 24.23 -0.40 3.92
CA LEU A 245 25.58 -0.13 4.45
C LEU A 245 25.83 -0.76 5.83
N ARG A 246 24.77 -1.10 6.58
CA ARG A 246 24.82 -1.78 7.88
C ARG A 246 24.52 -3.28 7.78
N GLY A 247 24.41 -3.82 6.56
CA GLY A 247 24.03 -5.21 6.31
C GLY A 247 22.54 -5.51 6.51
N ASP A 248 21.68 -4.50 6.64
CA ASP A 248 20.25 -4.67 6.89
C ASP A 248 19.43 -4.53 5.60
N LEU A 249 18.81 -5.63 5.18
CA LEU A 249 18.08 -5.72 3.92
C LEU A 249 16.64 -5.22 4.00
N ARG A 250 16.16 -4.79 5.17
CA ARG A 250 14.78 -4.27 5.32
C ARG A 250 14.53 -3.04 4.45
N GLY A 251 15.55 -2.22 4.23
CA GLY A 251 15.46 -1.03 3.37
C GLY A 251 15.23 -1.41 1.90
N GLY A 252 15.91 -2.44 1.40
CA GLY A 252 15.69 -2.96 0.04
C GLY A 252 14.28 -3.52 -0.16
N TRP A 253 13.75 -4.24 0.84
CA TRP A 253 12.36 -4.70 0.79
C TRP A 253 11.36 -3.54 0.81
N ALA A 254 11.61 -2.51 1.63
CA ALA A 254 10.74 -1.34 1.67
C ALA A 254 10.73 -0.60 0.33
N LEU A 255 11.88 -0.44 -0.30
CA LEU A 255 12.01 0.13 -1.64
C LEU A 255 11.17 -0.66 -2.65
N LEU A 256 11.33 -1.99 -2.72
CA LEU A 256 10.57 -2.84 -3.64
C LEU A 256 9.06 -2.70 -3.46
N ILE A 257 8.58 -2.63 -2.22
CA ILE A 257 7.14 -2.47 -1.92
C ILE A 257 6.63 -1.08 -2.34
N LEU A 258 7.44 -0.04 -2.15
CA LEU A 258 7.06 1.33 -2.47
C LEU A 258 7.13 1.64 -3.98
N LEU A 259 7.76 0.81 -4.81
CA LEU A 259 7.81 1.02 -6.26
C LEU A 259 6.42 1.12 -6.89
N THR A 260 5.45 0.30 -6.46
CA THR A 260 4.07 0.37 -6.98
C THR A 260 3.40 1.72 -6.69
N PRO A 261 3.27 2.18 -5.43
CA PRO A 261 2.68 3.49 -5.18
C PRO A 261 3.51 4.64 -5.74
N VAL A 262 4.85 4.55 -5.80
CA VAL A 262 5.69 5.55 -6.47
C VAL A 262 5.38 5.63 -7.97
N GLY A 263 5.26 4.49 -8.65
CA GLY A 263 4.88 4.45 -10.06
C GLY A 263 3.49 5.04 -10.32
N LEU A 264 2.53 4.78 -9.42
CA LEU A 264 1.20 5.38 -9.50
C LEU A 264 1.24 6.90 -9.27
N LEU A 265 2.04 7.38 -8.31
CA LEU A 265 2.25 8.81 -8.09
C LEU A 265 2.92 9.48 -9.32
N ALA A 266 3.78 8.76 -10.02
CA ALA A 266 4.46 9.20 -11.25
C ALA A 266 3.66 8.87 -12.53
N LEU A 267 2.37 8.55 -12.44
CA LEU A 267 1.60 8.03 -13.56
C LEU A 267 1.60 8.95 -14.80
N GLN A 268 1.43 10.25 -14.61
CA GLN A 268 1.40 11.21 -15.73
C GLN A 268 2.73 11.31 -16.48
N PRO A 269 3.89 11.56 -15.84
CA PRO A 269 5.16 11.60 -16.57
C PRO A 269 5.52 10.24 -17.19
N LEU A 270 5.18 9.13 -16.55
CA LEU A 270 5.39 7.79 -17.12
C LEU A 270 4.53 7.55 -18.36
N ALA A 271 3.26 7.95 -18.32
CA ALA A 271 2.36 7.85 -19.46
C ALA A 271 2.79 8.77 -20.61
N GLY A 272 3.24 10.00 -20.31
CA GLY A 272 3.76 10.93 -21.31
C GLY A 272 4.98 10.38 -22.04
N ALA A 273 5.87 9.70 -21.32
CA ALA A 273 7.02 9.02 -21.91
C ALA A 273 6.62 7.88 -22.87
N LEU A 274 5.51 7.19 -22.61
CA LEU A 274 4.99 6.12 -23.47
C LEU A 274 4.23 6.64 -24.69
N ASP A 275 3.57 7.80 -24.56
CA ASP A 275 2.79 8.43 -25.64
C ASP A 275 3.69 9.26 -26.60
N THR A 276 5.00 9.30 -26.36
CA THR A 276 5.98 10.18 -27.05
C THR A 276 5.55 11.65 -27.10
N ALA A 277 4.67 12.06 -26.18
CA ALA A 277 4.11 13.38 -26.14
C ALA A 277 5.17 14.37 -25.61
N PRO A 278 5.25 15.60 -26.14
CA PRO A 278 6.04 16.65 -25.51
C PRO A 278 5.65 16.78 -24.03
N VAL A 279 6.58 17.19 -23.16
CA VAL A 279 6.36 17.36 -21.71
C VAL A 279 5.17 18.29 -21.40
N GLU A 280 4.79 19.14 -22.36
CA GLU A 280 3.69 20.11 -22.30
C GLU A 280 2.34 19.60 -22.82
N VAL A 281 2.20 18.30 -23.12
CA VAL A 281 0.92 17.70 -23.57
C VAL A 281 0.42 16.65 -22.57
N VAL A 282 -0.87 16.69 -22.22
CA VAL A 282 -1.49 15.70 -21.32
C VAL A 282 -1.43 14.34 -22.01
N PRO A 283 -0.92 13.29 -21.35
CA PRO A 283 -0.94 11.95 -21.93
C PRO A 283 -2.38 11.53 -22.23
N SER A 284 -2.57 10.81 -23.33
CA SER A 284 -3.90 10.28 -23.69
C SER A 284 -4.48 9.40 -22.57
N TRP A 285 -5.81 9.34 -22.48
CA TRP A 285 -6.49 8.46 -21.52
C TRP A 285 -6.05 7.01 -21.65
N THR A 286 -5.81 6.56 -22.88
CA THR A 286 -5.30 5.22 -23.18
C THR A 286 -3.89 5.02 -22.62
N ALA A 287 -2.99 5.99 -22.79
CA ALA A 287 -1.64 5.94 -22.22
C ALA A 287 -1.69 5.91 -20.67
N LEU A 288 -2.51 6.76 -20.05
CA LEU A 288 -2.70 6.75 -18.58
C LEU A 288 -3.22 5.41 -18.08
N ALA A 289 -4.23 4.84 -18.74
CA ALA A 289 -4.82 3.55 -18.36
C ALA A 289 -3.81 2.41 -18.53
N ALA A 290 -3.13 2.34 -19.68
CA ALA A 290 -2.11 1.32 -19.96
C ALA A 290 -0.96 1.39 -18.95
N THR A 291 -0.47 2.59 -18.65
CA THR A 291 0.60 2.81 -17.67
C THR A 291 0.16 2.39 -16.27
N ALA A 292 -1.07 2.73 -15.85
CA ALA A 292 -1.59 2.37 -14.55
C ALA A 292 -1.71 0.84 -14.39
N VAL A 293 -2.21 0.15 -15.42
CA VAL A 293 -2.27 -1.32 -15.46
C VAL A 293 -0.86 -1.92 -15.39
N LEU A 294 0.09 -1.40 -16.18
CA LEU A 294 1.47 -1.87 -16.19
C LEU A 294 2.11 -1.73 -14.80
N VAL A 295 2.00 -0.56 -14.16
CA VAL A 295 2.52 -0.32 -12.81
C VAL A 295 1.86 -1.25 -11.79
N ALA A 296 0.54 -1.42 -11.86
CA ALA A 296 -0.22 -2.26 -10.95
C ALA A 296 0.09 -3.77 -11.08
N LEU A 297 0.56 -4.21 -12.25
CA LEU A 297 0.98 -5.60 -12.48
C LEU A 297 2.46 -5.81 -12.16
N VAL A 298 3.34 -4.98 -12.72
CA VAL A 298 4.79 -5.15 -12.61
C VAL A 298 5.24 -4.94 -11.18
N GLY A 299 4.79 -3.87 -10.51
CA GLY A 299 5.25 -3.51 -9.17
C GLY A 299 5.05 -4.65 -8.14
N PRO A 300 3.82 -5.17 -7.95
CA PRO A 300 3.58 -6.29 -7.05
C PRO A 300 4.27 -7.60 -7.47
N ALA A 301 4.48 -7.84 -8.77
CA ALA A 301 5.15 -9.03 -9.27
C ALA A 301 6.65 -9.08 -8.92
N LEU A 302 7.30 -7.94 -8.68
CA LEU A 302 8.72 -7.90 -8.29
C LEU A 302 9.00 -8.61 -6.96
N LEU A 303 8.05 -8.59 -6.02
CA LEU A 303 8.20 -9.26 -4.71
C LEU A 303 8.30 -10.79 -4.81
N PRO A 304 7.35 -11.52 -5.41
CA PRO A 304 7.48 -12.97 -5.57
C PRO A 304 8.66 -13.35 -6.46
N LEU A 305 9.01 -12.55 -7.49
CA LEU A 305 10.18 -12.80 -8.34
C LEU A 305 11.49 -12.68 -7.55
N THR A 306 11.66 -11.64 -6.73
CA THR A 306 12.85 -11.47 -5.88
C THR A 306 12.95 -12.55 -4.80
N LEU A 307 11.82 -12.97 -4.21
CA LEU A 307 11.78 -14.10 -3.28
C LEU A 307 12.16 -15.42 -3.96
N ALA A 308 11.65 -15.68 -5.17
CA ALA A 308 11.98 -16.86 -5.95
C ALA A 308 13.47 -16.91 -6.28
N ALA A 309 14.04 -15.80 -6.77
CA ALA A 309 15.47 -15.67 -7.04
C ALA A 309 16.31 -15.95 -5.79
N ARG A 310 15.99 -15.32 -4.65
CA ARG A 310 16.72 -15.57 -3.38
C ARG A 310 16.63 -17.02 -2.92
N SER A 311 15.45 -17.64 -3.03
CA SER A 311 15.27 -19.06 -2.67
C SER A 311 16.09 -20.00 -3.55
N HIS A 312 16.25 -19.67 -4.84
CA HIS A 312 17.08 -20.42 -5.76
C HIS A 312 18.55 -20.35 -5.34
N TRP A 313 19.07 -19.13 -5.10
CA TRP A 313 20.45 -18.94 -4.67
C TRP A 313 20.77 -19.64 -3.34
N ALA A 314 19.88 -19.53 -2.34
CA ALA A 314 20.09 -20.17 -1.04
C ALA A 314 20.23 -21.70 -1.13
N ARG A 315 19.50 -22.35 -2.06
CA ARG A 315 19.61 -23.80 -2.31
C ARG A 315 20.91 -24.17 -3.01
N VAL A 316 21.38 -23.35 -3.94
CA VAL A 316 22.64 -23.60 -4.69
C VAL A 316 23.85 -23.46 -3.78
N THR A 317 23.82 -22.51 -2.83
CA THR A 317 24.95 -22.24 -1.93
C THR A 317 25.02 -23.13 -0.69
N GLN A 318 24.01 -23.95 -0.39
CA GLN A 318 24.08 -24.90 0.72
C GLN A 318 24.97 -26.09 0.32
N PRO A 319 26.14 -26.30 0.95
CA PRO A 319 26.95 -27.48 0.67
C PRO A 319 26.12 -28.72 1.03
N ARG A 320 26.03 -29.68 0.10
CA ARG A 320 25.52 -31.02 0.40
C ARG A 320 26.31 -31.54 1.60
N ARG A 321 25.72 -31.52 2.80
CA ARG A 321 26.27 -32.25 3.93
C ARG A 321 26.25 -33.71 3.54
N GLY A 322 27.40 -34.21 3.10
CA GLY A 322 27.60 -35.59 2.71
C GLY A 322 27.14 -36.49 3.84
N HIS A 323 26.29 -37.45 3.50
CA HIS A 323 26.16 -38.66 4.30
C HIS A 323 27.55 -39.30 4.35
N LEU A 324 28.18 -39.26 5.51
CA LEU A 324 29.26 -40.19 5.82
C LEU A 324 28.59 -41.56 5.97
N PRO A 325 28.93 -42.56 5.13
CA PRO A 325 28.50 -43.93 5.39
C PRO A 325 29.16 -44.40 6.69
N GLN A 326 28.33 -44.94 7.59
CA GLN A 326 28.78 -45.72 8.75
C GLN A 326 29.22 -47.11 8.30
#